data_AF-A0A354UAU4-F1
#
_entry.id   AF-A0A354UAU4-F1
#
_cell.length_a   1.000
_cell.length_b   1.000
_cell.length_c   1.000
_cell.angle_alpha   90.00
_cell.angle_beta   90.00
_cell.angle_gamma   90.00
#
_symmetry.space_group_name_H-M   'P 1'
#
loop_
_entity.id
_entity.type
_entity.pdbx_description
1 polymer ?
#
loop_
_entity_poly.entity_id
_entity_poly.type
_entity_poly.pdbx_seq_one_letter_code
_entity_poly.pdbx_strand_id
1 'polypeptide(L)'
;MVTQSAPLSVDDIACRIADKDVAAAIASLLHLYYYEIHDLSSFASAENCGRRIEGLTNEIYACFHHIARGVCEPENTKDQQVQEICKAKETHLKRLALDAYKIIIASFLEEYAHIIETVKYFVLVEYAEVFQKDIIDSARGILESAAHLKQLFFRAKKIEKTGNFSEALAAFENTLESCYDLRQKIFEFNKCDIYHLAVAKYAHDIKTKDSEHRRDILWKIIFVAINAAVSIAVSVATYFLLNWLKS
;
A
#
# COMPACT_ATOMS: atom_id res chain seq x y z
N MET A 1 -45.50 -8.34 29.50
CA MET A 1 -44.64 -9.20 30.34
C MET A 1 -43.92 -10.15 29.40
N VAL A 2 -42.61 -10.03 29.23
CA VAL A 2 -41.83 -11.05 28.51
C VAL A 2 -41.63 -12.18 29.51
N THR A 3 -42.32 -13.30 29.33
CA THR A 3 -42.02 -14.53 30.07
C THR A 3 -40.64 -14.98 29.62
N GLN A 4 -39.63 -14.78 30.47
CA GLN A 4 -38.33 -15.38 30.23
C GLN A 4 -38.50 -16.91 30.27
N SER A 5 -38.32 -17.53 29.13
CA SER A 5 -38.22 -18.98 29.00
C SER A 5 -37.06 -19.48 29.85
N ALA A 6 -37.25 -20.63 30.49
CA ALA A 6 -36.24 -21.21 31.36
C ALA A 6 -34.96 -21.52 30.55
N PRO A 7 -33.76 -21.30 31.12
CA PRO A 7 -32.52 -21.67 30.47
C PRO A 7 -32.49 -23.18 30.21
N LEU A 8 -31.93 -23.56 29.06
CA LEU A 8 -31.78 -24.96 28.66
C LEU A 8 -30.83 -25.71 29.59
N SER A 9 -31.09 -26.99 29.80
CA SER A 9 -30.12 -27.86 30.47
C SER A 9 -28.93 -28.16 29.55
N VAL A 10 -27.84 -28.65 30.12
CA VAL A 10 -26.65 -29.08 29.34
C VAL A 10 -27.02 -30.19 28.36
N ASP A 11 -27.89 -31.11 28.77
CA ASP A 11 -28.35 -32.23 27.93
C ASP A 11 -29.20 -31.73 26.74
N ASP A 12 -30.03 -30.70 26.95
CA ASP A 12 -30.82 -30.07 25.88
C ASP A 12 -29.90 -29.41 24.84
N ILE A 13 -28.87 -28.69 25.31
CA ILE A 13 -27.87 -28.06 24.44
C ILE A 13 -27.09 -29.12 23.65
N ALA A 14 -26.68 -30.20 24.32
CA ALA A 14 -25.99 -31.32 23.67
C ALA A 14 -26.86 -31.97 22.58
N CYS A 15 -28.16 -32.16 22.85
CA CYS A 15 -29.11 -32.68 21.86
C CYS A 15 -29.25 -31.75 20.65
N ARG A 16 -29.27 -30.42 20.86
CA ARG A 16 -29.32 -29.44 19.76
C ARG A 16 -28.03 -29.45 18.92
N ILE A 17 -26.86 -29.52 19.55
CA ILE A 17 -25.58 -29.61 18.83
C ILE A 17 -25.49 -30.91 18.02
N ALA A 18 -26.04 -32.01 18.54
CA ALA A 18 -26.04 -33.31 17.87
C ALA A 18 -27.03 -33.40 16.70
N ASP A 19 -27.96 -32.44 16.56
CA ASP A 19 -28.82 -32.37 15.39
C ASP A 19 -27.99 -32.21 14.11
N LYS A 20 -28.33 -33.00 13.08
CA LYS A 20 -27.53 -33.09 11.85
C LYS A 20 -27.35 -31.74 11.15
N ASP A 21 -28.39 -30.90 11.13
CA ASP A 21 -28.35 -29.64 10.38
C ASP A 21 -27.56 -28.56 11.15
N VAL A 22 -27.73 -28.53 12.47
CA VAL A 22 -26.94 -27.68 13.38
C VAL A 22 -25.46 -28.08 13.35
N ALA A 23 -25.16 -29.38 13.48
CA ALA A 23 -23.81 -29.91 13.41
C ALA A 23 -23.13 -29.58 12.06
N ALA A 24 -23.86 -29.73 10.95
CA ALA A 24 -23.34 -29.38 9.62
C ALA A 24 -23.06 -27.87 9.49
N ALA A 25 -23.92 -27.01 10.04
CA ALA A 25 -23.71 -25.56 10.04
C ALA A 25 -22.46 -25.16 10.87
N ILE A 26 -22.31 -25.73 12.06
CA ILE A 26 -21.13 -25.50 12.93
C ILE A 26 -19.87 -26.03 12.24
N ALA A 27 -19.90 -27.24 11.68
CA ALA A 27 -18.77 -27.81 10.96
C ALA A 27 -18.36 -26.95 9.76
N SER A 28 -19.32 -26.44 8.99
CA SER A 28 -19.05 -25.54 7.86
C SER A 28 -18.42 -24.22 8.29
N LEU A 29 -18.88 -23.65 9.41
CA LEU A 29 -18.31 -22.44 10.00
C LEU A 29 -16.87 -22.66 10.47
N LEU A 30 -16.63 -23.76 11.21
CA LEU A 30 -15.31 -24.12 11.71
C LEU A 30 -14.33 -24.45 10.57
N HIS A 31 -14.79 -25.15 9.53
CA HIS A 31 -13.99 -25.43 8.34
C HIS A 31 -13.50 -24.12 7.71
N LEU A 32 -14.43 -23.18 7.44
CA LEU A 32 -14.08 -21.88 6.86
C LEU A 32 -13.07 -21.14 7.75
N TYR A 33 -13.29 -21.10 9.05
CA TYR A 33 -12.36 -20.46 9.97
C TYR A 33 -10.97 -21.11 9.92
N TYR A 34 -10.88 -22.42 10.14
CA TYR A 34 -9.58 -23.09 10.28
C TYR A 34 -8.78 -23.16 8.97
N TYR A 35 -9.43 -23.43 7.84
CA TYR A 35 -8.72 -23.67 6.58
C TYR A 35 -8.53 -22.43 5.73
N GLU A 36 -9.36 -21.40 5.88
CA GLU A 36 -9.31 -20.23 4.99
C GLU A 36 -8.93 -18.94 5.75
N ILE A 37 -9.33 -18.79 7.02
CA ILE A 37 -9.24 -17.49 7.72
C ILE A 37 -8.20 -17.48 8.85
N HIS A 38 -7.93 -18.61 9.48
CA HIS A 38 -7.07 -18.70 10.66
C HIS A 38 -5.64 -18.25 10.34
N ASP A 39 -5.07 -18.79 9.26
CA ASP A 39 -3.72 -18.44 8.82
C ASP A 39 -3.64 -16.99 8.37
N LEU A 40 -4.66 -16.51 7.64
CA LEU A 40 -4.76 -15.11 7.22
C LEU A 40 -4.78 -14.16 8.42
N SER A 41 -5.57 -14.46 9.45
CA SER A 41 -5.68 -13.66 10.68
C SER A 41 -4.40 -13.70 11.52
N SER A 42 -3.75 -14.87 11.57
CA SER A 42 -2.47 -15.06 12.24
C SER A 42 -1.37 -14.27 11.55
N PHE A 43 -1.34 -14.31 10.22
CA PHE A 43 -0.40 -13.54 9.40
C PHE A 43 -0.62 -12.03 9.57
N ALA A 44 -1.87 -11.55 9.53
CA ALA A 44 -2.19 -10.15 9.82
C ALA A 44 -1.74 -9.70 11.21
N SER A 45 -1.85 -10.58 12.22
CA SER A 45 -1.37 -10.29 13.58
C SER A 45 0.16 -10.19 13.64
N ALA A 46 0.88 -11.00 12.86
CA ALA A 46 2.34 -10.92 12.75
C ALA A 46 2.77 -9.61 12.09
N GLU A 47 2.13 -9.23 10.98
CA GLU A 47 2.36 -7.97 10.24
C GLU A 47 2.07 -6.72 11.09
N ASN A 48 1.15 -6.81 12.05
CA ASN A 48 0.87 -5.72 13.01
C ASN A 48 1.79 -5.75 14.24
N CYS A 49 3.10 -5.89 14.02
CA CYS A 49 4.12 -5.91 15.08
C CYS A 49 3.86 -6.99 16.16
N GLY A 50 3.24 -8.12 15.78
CA GLY A 50 2.86 -9.19 16.71
C GLY A 50 1.76 -8.82 17.70
N ARG A 51 1.11 -7.66 17.56
CA ARG A 51 0.00 -7.25 18.43
C ARG A 51 -1.31 -7.80 17.88
N ARG A 52 -2.00 -8.57 18.72
CA ARG A 52 -3.36 -9.04 18.43
C ARG A 52 -4.29 -7.84 18.27
N ILE A 53 -4.91 -7.74 17.10
CA ILE A 53 -5.80 -6.62 16.79
C ILE A 53 -7.16 -6.89 17.44
N GLU A 54 -7.62 -5.94 18.25
CA GLU A 54 -8.91 -6.04 18.95
C GLU A 54 -10.05 -6.28 17.96
N GLY A 55 -10.05 -5.60 16.81
CA GLY A 55 -11.02 -5.82 15.73
C GLY A 55 -11.11 -7.28 15.28
N LEU A 56 -9.98 -7.91 14.94
CA LEU A 56 -9.95 -9.33 14.53
C LEU A 56 -10.44 -10.25 15.65
N THR A 57 -10.08 -9.94 16.89
CA THR A 57 -10.49 -10.74 18.05
C THR A 57 -11.99 -10.62 18.33
N ASN A 58 -12.53 -9.41 18.16
CA ASN A 58 -13.95 -9.13 18.34
C ASN A 58 -14.81 -9.87 17.33
N GLU A 59 -14.38 -9.98 16.07
CA GLU A 59 -15.10 -10.74 15.05
C GLU A 59 -15.12 -12.25 15.36
N ILE A 60 -14.02 -12.80 15.91
CA ILE A 60 -13.98 -14.19 16.39
C ILE A 60 -14.96 -14.39 17.56
N TYR A 61 -14.97 -13.48 18.53
CA TYR A 61 -15.92 -13.54 19.65
C TYR A 61 -17.37 -13.40 19.19
N ALA A 62 -17.64 -12.55 18.21
CA ALA A 62 -18.96 -12.41 17.62
C ALA A 62 -19.43 -13.70 16.93
N CYS A 63 -18.52 -14.43 16.26
CA CYS A 63 -18.83 -15.76 15.72
C CYS A 63 -19.26 -16.72 16.84
N PHE A 64 -18.52 -16.79 17.94
CA PHE A 64 -18.90 -17.62 19.09
C PHE A 64 -20.22 -17.18 19.71
N HIS A 65 -20.49 -15.88 19.75
CA HIS A 65 -21.76 -15.36 20.25
C HIS A 65 -22.95 -15.81 19.38
N HIS A 66 -22.81 -15.83 18.06
CA HIS A 66 -23.84 -16.36 17.16
C HIS A 66 -24.04 -17.87 17.30
N ILE A 67 -22.97 -18.64 17.49
CA ILE A 67 -23.10 -20.07 17.81
C ILE A 67 -23.88 -20.22 19.11
N ALA A 68 -23.42 -19.57 20.19
CA ALA A 68 -24.07 -19.64 21.50
C ALA A 68 -25.53 -19.22 21.44
N ARG A 69 -25.84 -18.12 20.74
CA ARG A 69 -27.23 -17.67 20.52
C ARG A 69 -28.04 -18.71 19.76
N GLY A 70 -27.46 -19.32 18.73
CA GLY A 70 -28.08 -20.40 17.97
C GLY A 70 -28.48 -21.56 18.88
N VAL A 71 -27.55 -22.13 19.65
CA VAL A 71 -27.80 -23.36 20.42
C VAL A 71 -28.43 -23.15 21.79
N CYS A 72 -28.09 -22.07 22.50
CA CYS A 72 -28.45 -21.89 23.91
C CYS A 72 -29.77 -21.14 24.12
N GLU A 73 -30.29 -20.41 23.13
CA GLU A 73 -31.54 -19.67 23.29
C GLU A 73 -32.75 -20.62 23.26
N PRO A 74 -33.53 -20.74 24.34
CA PRO A 74 -34.64 -21.69 24.42
C PRO A 74 -35.73 -21.41 23.37
N GLU A 75 -35.94 -20.13 23.04
CA GLU A 75 -36.93 -19.64 22.07
C GLU A 75 -36.63 -20.06 20.62
N ASN A 76 -35.37 -20.40 20.30
CA ASN A 76 -34.98 -20.66 18.91
C ASN A 76 -35.56 -21.96 18.37
N THR A 77 -36.36 -21.84 17.31
CA THR A 77 -36.73 -22.98 16.45
C THR A 77 -35.51 -23.54 15.74
N LYS A 78 -35.56 -24.80 15.29
CA LYS A 78 -34.45 -25.43 14.56
C LYS A 78 -33.94 -24.58 13.39
N ASP A 79 -34.84 -23.99 12.61
CA ASP A 79 -34.47 -23.10 11.50
C ASP A 79 -33.74 -21.84 11.99
N GLN A 80 -34.16 -21.27 13.12
CA GLN A 80 -33.50 -20.10 13.72
C GLN A 80 -32.12 -20.46 14.28
N GLN A 81 -31.95 -21.66 14.84
CA GLN A 81 -30.65 -22.17 15.31
C GLN A 81 -29.65 -22.19 14.14
N VAL A 82 -30.04 -22.81 13.02
CA VAL A 82 -29.21 -22.90 11.80
C VAL A 82 -28.96 -21.50 11.22
N GLN A 83 -29.98 -20.65 11.15
CA GLN A 83 -29.82 -19.28 10.62
C GLN A 83 -28.84 -18.44 11.45
N GLU A 84 -28.88 -18.49 12.78
CA GLU A 84 -27.93 -17.75 13.63
C GLU A 84 -26.49 -18.23 13.40
N ILE A 85 -26.26 -19.53 13.28
CA ILE A 85 -24.93 -20.08 12.99
C ILE A 85 -24.46 -19.66 11.59
N CYS A 86 -25.34 -19.72 10.58
CA CYS A 86 -25.03 -19.27 9.23
C CYS A 86 -24.73 -17.76 9.15
N LYS A 87 -25.40 -16.92 9.96
CA LYS A 87 -25.09 -15.48 10.05
C LYS A 87 -23.64 -15.24 10.44
N ALA A 88 -23.11 -15.99 11.42
CA ALA A 88 -21.70 -15.89 11.81
C ALA A 88 -20.74 -16.03 10.60
N LYS A 89 -21.05 -16.99 9.72
CA LYS A 89 -20.30 -17.24 8.49
C LYS A 89 -20.41 -16.08 7.51
N GLU A 90 -21.61 -15.58 7.29
CA GLU A 90 -21.91 -14.57 6.27
C GLU A 90 -21.48 -13.16 6.66
N THR A 91 -21.36 -12.87 7.96
CA THR A 91 -20.99 -11.54 8.46
C THR A 91 -19.60 -11.54 9.07
N HIS A 92 -19.43 -12.19 10.21
CA HIS A 92 -18.27 -12.02 11.08
C HIS A 92 -17.01 -12.68 10.54
N LEU A 93 -17.11 -13.90 10.00
CA LEU A 93 -15.96 -14.53 9.36
C LEU A 93 -15.51 -13.76 8.09
N LYS A 94 -16.44 -13.26 7.28
CA LYS A 94 -16.08 -12.44 6.12
C LYS A 94 -15.43 -11.12 6.52
N ARG A 95 -15.95 -10.44 7.56
CA ARG A 95 -15.33 -9.23 8.11
C ARG A 95 -13.94 -9.49 8.66
N LEU A 96 -13.77 -10.59 9.39
CA LEU A 96 -12.47 -11.03 9.90
C LEU A 96 -11.45 -11.16 8.76
N ALA A 97 -11.82 -11.82 7.67
CA ALA A 97 -10.96 -11.95 6.50
C ALA A 97 -10.67 -10.60 5.82
N LEU A 98 -11.68 -9.75 5.63
CA LEU A 98 -11.50 -8.41 5.05
C LEU A 98 -10.56 -7.53 5.90
N ASP A 99 -10.74 -7.54 7.22
CA ASP A 99 -9.88 -6.81 8.14
C ASP A 99 -8.44 -7.32 8.07
N ALA A 100 -8.25 -8.65 8.10
CA ALA A 100 -6.94 -9.27 7.96
C ALA A 100 -6.24 -8.85 6.66
N TYR A 101 -6.92 -8.93 5.51
CA TYR A 101 -6.37 -8.45 4.24
C TYR A 101 -5.96 -6.99 4.28
N LYS A 102 -6.79 -6.11 4.87
CA LYS A 102 -6.47 -4.67 4.98
C LYS A 102 -5.18 -4.43 5.77
N ILE A 103 -4.98 -5.17 6.85
CA ILE A 103 -3.78 -5.06 7.70
C ILE A 103 -2.56 -5.52 6.92
N ILE A 104 -2.63 -6.70 6.29
CA ILE A 104 -1.52 -7.27 5.52
C ILE A 104 -1.12 -6.32 4.39
N ILE A 105 -2.08 -5.89 3.57
CA ILE A 105 -1.80 -5.00 2.43
C ILE A 105 -1.26 -3.64 2.91
N ALA A 106 -1.77 -3.11 4.02
CA ALA A 106 -1.24 -1.88 4.60
C ALA A 106 0.22 -2.04 5.06
N SER A 107 0.55 -3.16 5.74
CA SER A 107 1.92 -3.48 6.14
C SER A 107 2.87 -3.54 4.94
N PHE A 108 2.48 -4.26 3.88
CA PHE A 108 3.25 -4.30 2.63
C PHE A 108 3.47 -2.89 2.06
N LEU A 109 2.42 -2.08 1.95
CA LEU A 109 2.54 -0.72 1.42
C LEU A 109 3.44 0.19 2.27
N GLU A 110 3.48 -0.02 3.59
CA GLU A 110 4.37 0.68 4.51
C GLU A 110 5.83 0.21 4.38
N GLU A 111 6.08 -1.11 4.37
CA GLU A 111 7.41 -1.70 4.21
C GLU A 111 8.14 -1.15 2.97
N TYR A 112 7.44 -1.11 1.83
CA TYR A 112 8.04 -0.69 0.57
C TYR A 112 7.98 0.81 0.31
N ALA A 113 7.38 1.61 1.20
CA ALA A 113 7.27 3.07 0.99
C ALA A 113 8.64 3.73 0.81
N HIS A 114 9.61 3.37 1.67
CA HIS A 114 10.97 3.91 1.61
C HIS A 114 11.75 3.48 0.37
N ILE A 115 11.58 2.21 -0.05
CA ILE A 115 12.22 1.68 -1.26
C ILE A 115 11.66 2.39 -2.49
N ILE A 116 10.34 2.53 -2.58
CA ILE A 116 9.67 3.23 -3.68
C ILE A 116 10.09 4.70 -3.73
N GLU A 117 10.16 5.39 -2.59
CA GLU A 117 10.64 6.77 -2.52
C GLU A 117 12.07 6.92 -3.02
N THR A 118 12.94 5.99 -2.60
CA THR A 118 14.33 5.92 -3.07
C THR A 118 14.40 5.73 -4.58
N VAL A 119 13.63 4.78 -5.12
CA VAL A 119 13.56 4.51 -6.57
C VAL A 119 13.07 5.73 -7.35
N LYS A 120 12.04 6.44 -6.87
CA LYS A 120 11.55 7.70 -7.49
C LYS A 120 12.66 8.74 -7.62
N TYR A 121 13.48 8.91 -6.59
CA TYR A 121 14.57 9.89 -6.59
C TYR A 121 15.64 9.60 -7.65
N PHE A 122 15.83 8.32 -8.00
CA PHE A 122 16.76 7.90 -9.05
C PHE A 122 16.17 8.00 -10.45
N VAL A 123 14.89 7.64 -10.64
CA VAL A 123 14.22 7.69 -11.96
C VAL A 123 14.01 9.12 -12.47
N LEU A 124 13.86 10.11 -11.58
CA LEU A 124 13.72 11.53 -11.95
C LEU A 124 14.98 12.14 -12.63
N VAL A 125 16.09 11.41 -12.68
CA VAL A 125 17.30 11.85 -13.37
C VAL A 125 17.19 11.46 -14.86
N GLU A 126 16.62 12.36 -15.68
CA GLU A 126 16.36 12.16 -17.13
C GLU A 126 17.56 11.60 -17.92
N TYR A 127 18.80 11.81 -17.47
CA TYR A 127 20.01 11.38 -18.17
C TYR A 127 20.62 10.06 -17.67
N ALA A 128 20.07 9.42 -16.64
CA ALA A 128 20.52 8.09 -16.19
C ALA A 128 20.16 6.97 -17.19
N GLU A 129 19.09 7.18 -17.97
CA GLU A 129 18.66 6.27 -19.04
C GLU A 129 19.75 6.01 -20.09
N VAL A 130 20.58 7.01 -20.36
CA VAL A 130 21.64 6.94 -21.38
C VAL A 130 22.72 5.91 -21.02
N PHE A 131 22.88 5.62 -19.72
CA PHE A 131 23.96 4.76 -19.22
C PHE A 131 23.46 3.41 -18.71
N GLN A 132 22.21 3.32 -18.21
CA GLN A 132 21.66 2.11 -17.60
C GLN A 132 20.15 1.97 -17.84
N LYS A 133 19.74 1.92 -19.12
CA LYS A 133 18.34 1.85 -19.54
C LYS A 133 17.56 0.71 -18.87
N ASP A 134 18.08 -0.51 -18.88
CA ASP A 134 17.36 -1.69 -18.36
C ASP A 134 17.07 -1.58 -16.85
N ILE A 135 17.98 -0.95 -16.10
CA ILE A 135 17.82 -0.71 -14.66
C ILE A 135 16.75 0.38 -14.42
N ILE A 136 16.72 1.43 -15.24
CA ILE A 136 15.69 2.48 -15.18
C ILE A 136 14.30 1.93 -15.57
N ASP A 137 14.22 1.08 -16.59
CA ASP A 137 12.96 0.45 -17.00
C ASP A 137 12.43 -0.49 -15.91
N SER A 138 13.30 -1.25 -15.26
CA SER A 138 12.94 -2.07 -14.09
C SER A 138 12.44 -1.22 -12.93
N ALA A 139 13.14 -0.12 -12.62
CA ALA A 139 12.73 0.84 -11.60
C ALA A 139 11.36 1.46 -11.91
N ARG A 140 11.09 1.84 -13.16
CA ARG A 140 9.77 2.32 -13.60
C ARG A 140 8.69 1.26 -13.43
N GLY A 141 8.98 0.02 -13.81
CA GLY A 141 8.07 -1.11 -13.61
C GLY A 141 7.66 -1.29 -12.14
N ILE A 142 8.60 -1.09 -11.20
CA ILE A 142 8.31 -1.08 -9.76
C ILE A 142 7.37 0.09 -9.40
N LEU A 143 7.64 1.30 -9.90
CA LEU A 143 6.81 2.48 -9.62
C LEU A 143 5.38 2.34 -10.15
N GLU A 144 5.23 1.81 -11.36
CA GLU A 144 3.93 1.54 -11.99
C GLU A 144 3.18 0.47 -11.21
N SER A 145 3.85 -0.63 -10.84
CA SER A 145 3.25 -1.70 -10.04
C SER A 145 2.80 -1.20 -8.67
N ALA A 146 3.60 -0.35 -8.02
CA ALA A 146 3.24 0.27 -6.74
C ALA A 146 2.06 1.24 -6.86
N ALA A 147 2.00 2.03 -7.94
CA ALA A 147 0.86 2.91 -8.20
C ALA A 147 -0.42 2.12 -8.47
N HIS A 148 -0.32 1.06 -9.28
CA HIS A 148 -1.43 0.15 -9.57
C HIS A 148 -1.93 -0.55 -8.30
N LEU A 149 -1.03 -1.06 -7.46
CA LEU A 149 -1.39 -1.69 -6.18
C LEU A 149 -2.19 -0.74 -5.27
N LYS A 150 -1.76 0.53 -5.16
CA LYS A 150 -2.51 1.54 -4.40
C LYS A 150 -3.92 1.74 -4.97
N GLN A 151 -4.06 1.79 -6.29
CA GLN A 151 -5.38 1.92 -6.94
C GLN A 151 -6.27 0.70 -6.67
N LEU A 152 -5.73 -0.52 -6.77
CA LEU A 152 -6.45 -1.75 -6.42
C LEU A 152 -6.94 -1.73 -4.98
N PHE A 153 -6.08 -1.35 -4.03
CA PHE A 153 -6.44 -1.29 -2.62
C PHE A 153 -7.56 -0.27 -2.35
N PHE A 154 -7.50 0.91 -2.96
CA PHE A 154 -8.58 1.90 -2.84
C PHE A 154 -9.88 1.42 -3.49
N ARG A 155 -9.79 0.71 -4.62
CA ARG A 155 -10.95 0.10 -5.28
C ARG A 155 -11.58 -0.98 -4.40
N ALA A 156 -10.80 -1.88 -3.83
CA ALA A 156 -11.28 -2.92 -2.91
C ALA A 156 -12.00 -2.32 -1.69
N LYS A 157 -11.42 -1.29 -1.07
CA LYS A 157 -12.07 -0.51 0.01
C LYS A 157 -13.38 0.17 -0.43
N LYS A 158 -13.49 0.58 -1.69
CA LYS A 158 -14.73 1.17 -2.23
C LYS A 158 -15.81 0.12 -2.44
N ILE A 159 -15.44 -1.08 -2.90
CA ILE A 159 -16.35 -2.23 -3.05
C ILE A 159 -16.83 -2.67 -1.67
N GLU A 160 -15.95 -2.78 -0.67
CA GLU A 160 -16.33 -3.13 0.70
C GLU A 160 -17.45 -2.23 1.25
N LYS A 161 -17.38 -0.92 0.98
CA LYS A 161 -18.39 0.06 1.42
C LYS A 161 -19.78 -0.13 0.81
N THR A 162 -19.91 -0.90 -0.27
CA THR A 162 -21.23 -1.22 -0.85
C THR A 162 -21.94 -2.35 -0.12
N GLY A 163 -21.25 -3.05 0.80
CA GLY A 163 -21.78 -4.19 1.55
C GLY A 163 -21.68 -5.53 0.81
N ASN A 164 -21.12 -5.56 -0.40
CA ASN A 164 -20.88 -6.82 -1.12
C ASN A 164 -19.59 -7.50 -0.64
N PHE A 165 -19.67 -8.28 0.45
CA PHE A 165 -18.49 -8.91 1.06
C PHE A 165 -17.78 -9.92 0.16
N SER A 166 -18.50 -10.68 -0.66
CA SER A 166 -17.87 -11.68 -1.53
C SER A 166 -17.04 -11.01 -2.63
N GLU A 167 -17.55 -9.95 -3.26
CA GLU A 167 -16.80 -9.17 -4.26
C GLU A 167 -15.63 -8.41 -3.62
N ALA A 168 -15.83 -7.90 -2.41
CA ALA A 168 -14.77 -7.24 -1.66
C ALA A 168 -13.61 -8.21 -1.34
N LEU A 169 -13.91 -9.43 -0.89
CA LEU A 169 -12.89 -10.46 -0.61
C LEU A 169 -12.07 -10.78 -1.86
N ALA A 170 -12.72 -11.06 -2.99
CA ALA A 170 -12.02 -11.32 -4.25
C ALA A 170 -11.15 -10.13 -4.71
N ALA A 171 -11.60 -8.90 -4.49
CA ALA A 171 -10.81 -7.71 -4.80
C ALA A 171 -9.59 -7.56 -3.89
N PHE A 172 -9.72 -7.88 -2.60
CA PHE A 172 -8.59 -7.87 -1.66
C PHE A 172 -7.60 -9.01 -1.92
N GLU A 173 -8.06 -10.20 -2.30
CA GLU A 173 -7.21 -11.33 -2.72
C GLU A 173 -6.33 -10.96 -3.92
N ASN A 174 -6.93 -10.41 -4.98
CA ASN A 174 -6.19 -9.91 -6.14
C ASN A 174 -5.21 -8.79 -5.76
N THR A 175 -5.61 -7.92 -4.83
CA THR A 175 -4.71 -6.86 -4.32
C THR A 175 -3.51 -7.48 -3.59
N LEU A 176 -3.72 -8.55 -2.80
CA LEU A 176 -2.64 -9.25 -2.11
C LEU A 176 -1.71 -9.98 -3.08
N GLU A 177 -2.24 -10.60 -4.14
CA GLU A 177 -1.43 -11.17 -5.23
C GLU A 177 -0.52 -10.11 -5.85
N SER A 178 -1.07 -8.93 -6.14
CA SER A 178 -0.30 -7.78 -6.63
C SER A 178 0.76 -7.28 -5.62
N CYS A 179 0.56 -7.47 -4.31
CA CYS A 179 1.60 -7.19 -3.30
C CYS A 179 2.78 -8.15 -3.46
N TYR A 180 2.52 -9.45 -3.68
CA TYR A 180 3.58 -10.44 -3.87
C TYR A 180 4.37 -10.18 -5.16
N ASP A 181 3.69 -9.81 -6.25
CA ASP A 181 4.35 -9.43 -7.50
C ASP A 181 5.27 -8.22 -7.31
N LEU A 182 4.80 -7.19 -6.58
CA LEU A 182 5.61 -6.02 -6.27
C LEU A 182 6.83 -6.39 -5.41
N ARG A 183 6.64 -7.24 -4.39
CA ARG A 183 7.72 -7.75 -3.55
C ARG A 183 8.77 -8.48 -4.39
N GLN A 184 8.33 -9.35 -5.31
CA GLN A 184 9.23 -10.08 -6.19
C GLN A 184 10.03 -9.13 -7.07
N LYS A 185 9.38 -8.15 -7.73
CA LYS A 185 10.09 -7.13 -8.53
C LYS A 185 11.11 -6.35 -7.73
N ILE A 186 10.78 -5.99 -6.49
CA ILE A 186 11.70 -5.28 -5.59
C ILE A 186 12.87 -6.19 -5.17
N PHE A 187 12.64 -7.49 -4.96
CA PHE A 187 13.69 -8.43 -4.61
C PHE A 187 14.64 -8.69 -5.78
N GLU A 188 14.11 -8.82 -6.99
CA GLU A 188 14.88 -8.95 -8.23
C GLU A 188 15.69 -7.70 -8.53
N PHE A 189 15.18 -6.53 -8.12
CA PHE A 189 15.92 -5.26 -8.19
C PHE A 189 17.01 -5.23 -7.13
N ASN A 190 18.24 -5.52 -7.56
CA ASN A 190 19.32 -5.83 -6.64
C ASN A 190 19.92 -4.55 -6.01
N LYS A 191 20.62 -4.69 -4.87
CA LYS A 191 21.30 -3.56 -4.20
C LYS A 191 22.42 -2.93 -5.05
N CYS A 192 23.06 -3.70 -5.92
CA CYS A 192 24.08 -3.20 -6.84
C CYS A 192 23.47 -2.25 -7.88
N ASP A 193 22.25 -2.48 -8.34
CA ASP A 193 21.54 -1.64 -9.30
C ASP A 193 21.22 -0.28 -8.68
N ILE A 194 20.77 -0.26 -7.43
CA ILE A 194 20.60 0.98 -6.66
C ILE A 194 21.93 1.73 -6.52
N TYR A 195 23.02 1.01 -6.20
CA TYR A 195 24.35 1.61 -6.10
C TYR A 195 24.82 2.19 -7.45
N HIS A 196 24.60 1.46 -8.54
CA HIS A 196 24.97 1.91 -9.88
C HIS A 196 24.19 3.16 -10.29
N LEU A 197 22.88 3.21 -10.01
CA LEU A 197 22.07 4.42 -10.19
C LEU A 197 22.59 5.59 -9.34
N ALA A 198 22.98 5.33 -8.09
CA ALA A 198 23.52 6.35 -7.20
C ALA A 198 24.88 6.90 -7.68
N VAL A 199 25.78 6.04 -8.13
CA VAL A 199 27.08 6.44 -8.70
C VAL A 199 26.89 7.21 -10.00
N ALA A 200 26.01 6.74 -10.89
CA ALA A 200 25.70 7.42 -12.14
C ALA A 200 25.15 8.83 -11.90
N LYS A 201 24.25 8.98 -10.91
CA LYS A 201 23.74 10.28 -10.48
C LYS A 201 24.85 11.18 -9.93
N TYR A 202 25.68 10.68 -9.03
CA TYR A 202 26.76 11.45 -8.43
C TYR A 202 27.79 11.94 -9.48
N ALA A 203 28.18 11.06 -10.41
CA ALA A 203 29.09 11.42 -11.49
C ALA A 203 28.49 12.51 -12.40
N HIS A 204 27.18 12.46 -12.65
CA HIS A 204 26.47 13.49 -13.38
C HIS A 204 26.46 14.82 -12.62
N ASP A 205 26.12 14.82 -11.33
CA ASP A 205 26.05 16.04 -10.50
C ASP A 205 27.40 16.76 -10.41
N ILE A 206 28.51 16.02 -10.45
CA ILE A 206 29.86 16.62 -10.57
C ILE A 206 30.02 17.30 -11.94
N LYS A 207 29.68 16.58 -13.02
CA LYS A 207 29.84 17.09 -14.39
C LYS A 207 28.99 18.33 -14.65
N THR A 208 27.77 18.40 -14.14
CA THR A 208 26.90 19.56 -14.28
C THR A 208 27.43 20.75 -13.51
N LYS A 209 27.86 20.58 -12.24
CA LYS A 209 28.52 21.65 -11.46
C LYS A 209 29.74 22.21 -12.17
N ASP A 210 30.58 21.35 -12.74
CA ASP A 210 31.74 21.78 -13.53
C ASP A 210 31.34 22.56 -14.79
N SER A 211 30.27 22.13 -15.47
CA SER A 211 29.76 22.81 -16.67
C SER A 211 29.13 24.17 -16.35
N GLU A 212 28.40 24.27 -15.24
CA GLU A 212 27.82 25.53 -14.75
C GLU A 212 28.91 26.49 -14.32
N HIS A 213 29.94 26.02 -13.62
CA HIS A 213 31.11 26.81 -13.25
C HIS A 213 31.83 27.37 -14.48
N ARG A 214 32.04 26.54 -15.52
CA ARG A 214 32.62 26.98 -16.80
C ARG A 214 31.73 28.01 -17.50
N ARG A 215 30.40 27.81 -17.50
CA ARG A 215 29.44 28.75 -18.11
C ARG A 215 29.44 30.10 -17.39
N ASP A 216 29.53 30.09 -16.06
CA ASP A 216 29.63 31.29 -15.22
C ASP A 216 30.93 32.07 -15.50
N ILE A 217 32.05 31.37 -15.64
CA ILE A 217 33.31 31.99 -16.06
C ILE A 217 33.16 32.62 -17.45
N LEU A 218 32.54 31.91 -18.40
CA LEU A 218 32.33 32.42 -19.75
C LEU A 218 31.45 33.69 -19.74
N TRP A 219 30.37 33.70 -18.96
CA TRP A 219 29.51 34.86 -18.79
C TRP A 219 30.23 36.04 -18.16
N LYS A 220 31.07 35.80 -17.15
CA LYS A 220 31.92 36.86 -16.57
C LYS A 220 32.88 37.44 -17.61
N ILE A 221 33.49 36.61 -18.45
CA ILE A 221 34.39 37.06 -19.52
C ILE A 221 33.62 37.91 -20.55
N ILE A 222 32.44 37.46 -20.99
CA ILE A 222 31.58 38.19 -21.94
C ILE A 222 31.16 39.54 -21.32
N PHE A 223 30.75 39.55 -20.06
CA PHE A 223 30.32 40.77 -19.36
C PHE A 223 31.45 41.79 -19.21
N VAL A 224 32.67 41.33 -18.90
CA VAL A 224 33.86 42.19 -18.86
C VAL A 224 34.17 42.76 -20.25
N ALA A 225 34.10 41.94 -21.29
CA ALA A 225 34.37 42.38 -22.67
C ALA A 225 33.36 43.43 -23.16
N ILE A 226 32.07 43.26 -22.85
CA ILE A 226 31.02 44.24 -23.20
C ILE A 226 31.24 45.56 -22.47
N ASN A 227 31.50 45.52 -21.15
CA ASN A 227 31.74 46.75 -20.38
C ASN A 227 33.00 47.49 -20.85
N ALA A 228 34.08 46.77 -21.17
CA ALA A 228 35.28 47.38 -21.73
C ALA A 228 34.99 48.08 -23.07
N ALA A 229 34.23 47.44 -23.97
CA ALA A 229 33.84 48.04 -25.24
C ALA A 229 32.97 49.30 -25.06
N VAL A 230 32.03 49.28 -24.11
CA VAL A 230 31.19 50.46 -23.78
C VAL A 230 32.05 51.59 -23.19
N SER A 231 32.94 51.30 -22.24
CA SER A 231 33.83 52.32 -21.65
C SER A 231 34.76 52.95 -22.70
N ILE A 232 35.26 52.16 -23.65
CA ILE A 232 36.05 52.67 -24.78
C ILE A 232 35.17 53.57 -25.67
N ALA A 233 33.98 53.12 -26.05
CA ALA A 233 33.06 53.91 -26.88
C ALA A 233 32.66 55.24 -26.22
N VAL A 234 32.37 55.24 -24.92
CA VAL A 234 32.06 56.45 -24.14
C VAL A 234 33.27 57.37 -24.07
N SER A 235 34.47 56.84 -23.86
CA SER A 235 35.71 57.63 -23.81
C SER A 235 36.01 58.28 -25.17
N VAL A 236 35.80 57.55 -26.26
CA VAL A 236 35.95 58.06 -27.64
C VAL A 236 34.90 59.14 -27.92
N ALA A 237 33.63 58.90 -27.59
CA ALA A 237 32.55 59.88 -27.77
C ALA A 237 32.79 61.15 -26.95
N THR A 238 33.25 61.01 -25.71
CA THR A 238 33.58 62.15 -24.83
C THR A 238 34.77 62.94 -25.37
N TYR A 239 35.79 62.27 -25.90
CA TYR A 239 36.93 62.92 -26.55
C TYR A 239 36.50 63.74 -27.78
N PHE A 240 35.66 63.17 -28.66
CA PHE A 240 35.13 63.89 -29.81
C PHE A 240 34.25 65.08 -29.41
N LEU A 241 33.40 64.92 -28.38
CA LEU A 241 32.54 66.00 -27.88
C LEU A 241 33.36 67.16 -27.29
N LEU A 242 34.40 66.85 -26.51
CA LEU A 242 35.30 67.85 -25.92
C LEU A 242 36.14 68.59 -26.97
N ASN A 243 36.55 67.90 -28.04
CA ASN A 243 37.23 68.54 -29.16
C ASN A 243 36.29 69.43 -29.98
N TRP A 244 35.03 69.02 -30.18
CA TRP A 244 34.03 69.84 -30.87
C TRP A 244 33.70 71.13 -30.11
N LEU A 245 33.56 71.06 -28.79
CA LEU A 245 33.31 72.24 -27.93
C LEU A 245 34.49 73.24 -27.85
N LYS A 246 35.69 72.85 -28.31
CA LYS A 246 36.88 73.71 -28.37
C LYS A 246 37.10 74.37 -29.74
N SER A 247 36.36 73.95 -30.77
CA SER A 247 36.39 74.52 -32.12
C SER A 247 35.33 75.59 -32.30
#